data_AF-A0A6I2XD84-F1
#
_entry.id   AF-A0A6I2XD84-F1
#
_cell.length_a   1.000
_cell.length_b   1.000
_cell.length_c   1.000
_cell.angle_alpha   90.00
_cell.angle_beta   90.00
_cell.angle_gamma   90.00
#
_symmetry.space_group_name_H-M   'P 1'
#
loop_
_entity.id
_entity.type
_entity.pdbx_description
1 polymer ?
#
loop_
_entity_poly.entity_id
_entity_poly.type
_entity_poly.pdbx_seq_one_letter_code
_entity_poly.pdbx_strand_id
1 'polypeptide(L)'
;MHPCLRGSAQRFAVGGLAVGRADEHLRIALRRGRDLRLRSPPGGILTTQLDAATEGLDSTGSRATRVLGVLAIFGLAALALFGLVLSPPDASQGEVVRILYVHVPSATFAYIGCFLTTIGSAMFLWRGSSWWELVAYASAEIATVFTAIVLVTGMIWGRPTWGVYWVWDARLTSTSMLLLLLLGYLAVRRLPADHDVRTKRAAIIGLLLVPNVIIVRQSVQWWRTLHQKPTLLANGVGAKIEGLMLFSLFVGFIAIGLVFAWLLIHRFRLAWLEDQLDDAGLDAAIAERRAEGDVS
;
A
#
# COMPACT_ATOMS: atom_id res chain seq x y z
N MET A 1 38.14 88.44 -1.36
CA MET A 1 37.51 88.63 -2.69
C MET A 1 36.47 87.51 -2.89
N HIS A 2 35.18 87.86 -2.84
CA HIS A 2 34.06 87.12 -3.48
C HIS A 2 33.87 87.69 -4.91
N PRO A 3 33.28 86.99 -5.92
CA PRO A 3 31.83 86.64 -6.00
C PRO A 3 31.46 85.33 -6.78
N CYS A 4 30.38 84.62 -6.40
CA CYS A 4 29.01 84.47 -6.98
C CYS A 4 28.78 83.62 -8.27
N LEU A 5 28.06 82.50 -8.06
CA LEU A 5 26.76 82.02 -8.63
C LEU A 5 26.45 81.76 -10.14
N ARG A 6 25.56 80.75 -10.30
CA ARG A 6 24.73 80.26 -11.44
C ARG A 6 25.42 79.24 -12.36
N GLY A 7 24.85 78.10 -12.78
CA GLY A 7 23.50 77.52 -12.68
C GLY A 7 23.16 76.85 -14.03
N SER A 8 22.88 75.54 -14.06
CA SER A 8 21.89 74.91 -14.95
C SER A 8 21.87 73.39 -14.75
N ALA A 9 20.68 72.85 -14.53
CA ALA A 9 20.41 71.41 -14.48
C ALA A 9 20.07 70.95 -15.91
N GLN A 10 20.78 69.95 -16.43
CA GLN A 10 20.35 69.17 -17.58
C GLN A 10 19.91 67.78 -17.11
N ARG A 11 18.64 67.47 -17.39
CA ARG A 11 18.00 66.19 -17.14
C ARG A 11 18.46 65.19 -18.21
N PHE A 12 19.06 64.08 -17.80
CA PHE A 12 19.09 62.87 -18.62
C PHE A 12 18.00 61.93 -18.12
N ALA A 13 17.04 61.62 -18.99
CA ALA A 13 16.02 60.61 -18.73
C ALA A 13 16.62 59.23 -18.99
N VAL A 14 16.73 58.42 -17.93
CA VAL A 14 16.99 56.98 -18.04
C VAL A 14 15.70 56.27 -17.66
N GLY A 15 15.08 55.62 -18.65
CA GLY A 15 13.87 54.81 -18.44
C GLY A 15 14.21 53.59 -17.58
N GLY A 16 13.71 53.59 -16.34
CA GLY A 16 13.78 52.42 -15.47
C GLY A 16 12.62 51.46 -15.76
N LEU A 17 12.95 50.19 -16.04
CA LEU A 17 12.00 49.10 -15.91
C LEU A 17 12.10 48.58 -14.47
N ALA A 18 11.19 49.01 -13.61
CA ALA A 18 11.06 48.50 -12.25
C ALA A 18 10.27 47.18 -12.29
N VAL A 19 10.94 46.05 -12.10
CA VAL A 19 10.27 44.78 -11.80
C VAL A 19 9.88 44.80 -10.32
N GLY A 20 8.63 45.18 -10.06
CA GLY A 20 8.04 45.15 -8.73
C GLY A 20 7.93 43.72 -8.20
N ARG A 21 8.37 43.54 -6.95
CA ARG A 21 8.20 42.33 -6.15
C ARG A 21 6.71 42.19 -5.81
N ALA A 22 6.07 41.08 -6.19
CA ALA A 22 4.69 40.82 -5.83
C ALA A 22 4.59 40.37 -4.37
N ASP A 23 3.75 41.09 -3.62
CA ASP A 23 3.49 40.96 -2.19
C ASP A 23 2.48 39.83 -1.89
N GLU A 24 2.51 39.35 -0.65
CA GLU A 24 2.10 38.02 -0.18
C GLU A 24 0.58 37.79 0.02
N HIS A 25 -0.31 38.58 -0.58
CA HIS A 25 -1.75 38.53 -0.26
C HIS A 25 -2.67 38.54 -1.49
N LEU A 26 -2.72 37.43 -2.23
CA LEU A 26 -3.81 37.17 -3.18
C LEU A 26 -4.18 35.67 -3.22
N ARG A 27 -4.59 35.14 -2.07
CA ARG A 27 -5.34 33.88 -2.01
C ARG A 27 -6.80 34.16 -2.37
N ILE A 28 -7.11 34.14 -3.66
CA ILE A 28 -8.50 34.10 -4.12
C ILE A 28 -9.06 32.73 -3.74
N ALA A 29 -9.95 32.74 -2.75
CA ALA A 29 -10.77 31.60 -2.38
C ALA A 29 -11.65 31.20 -3.57
N LEU A 30 -11.32 30.08 -4.23
CA LEU A 30 -12.24 29.40 -5.14
C LEU A 30 -13.38 28.81 -4.32
N ARG A 31 -14.37 29.65 -3.98
CA ARG A 31 -15.71 29.23 -3.57
C ARG A 31 -16.30 28.42 -4.72
N ARG A 32 -16.40 27.10 -4.54
CA ARG A 32 -17.14 26.19 -5.42
C ARG A 32 -18.65 26.44 -5.24
N GLY A 33 -19.14 27.51 -5.85
CA GLY A 33 -20.57 27.75 -6.03
C GLY A 33 -21.13 26.70 -6.97
N ARG A 34 -21.99 25.82 -6.44
CA ARG A 34 -22.91 25.01 -7.25
C ARG A 34 -23.85 25.98 -7.98
N ASP A 35 -24.22 25.61 -9.21
CA ASP A 35 -25.24 26.24 -10.06
C ASP A 35 -24.77 27.22 -11.16
N LEU A 36 -23.66 26.92 -11.83
CA LEU A 36 -23.48 27.39 -13.20
C LEU A 36 -23.92 26.28 -14.16
N ARG A 37 -25.01 26.56 -14.90
CA ARG A 37 -25.42 25.82 -16.10
C ARG A 37 -24.32 25.95 -17.15
N LEU A 38 -23.25 25.19 -16.98
CA LEU A 38 -22.25 24.96 -18.00
C LEU A 38 -22.96 24.22 -19.12
N ARG A 39 -23.12 24.88 -20.26
CA ARG A 39 -23.40 24.19 -21.52
C ARG A 39 -22.29 23.16 -21.70
N SER A 40 -22.65 21.89 -21.81
CA SER A 40 -21.74 20.84 -22.24
C SER A 40 -21.11 21.30 -23.55
N PRO A 41 -19.77 21.46 -23.65
CA PRO A 41 -19.14 21.59 -24.95
C PRO A 41 -19.50 20.34 -25.79
N PRO A 42 -19.55 20.42 -27.13
CA PRO A 42 -19.83 19.26 -27.97
C PRO A 42 -18.64 18.29 -27.87
N GLY A 43 -18.64 17.48 -26.79
CA GLY A 43 -17.63 16.48 -26.48
C GLY A 43 -17.84 15.26 -27.36
N GLY A 44 -17.30 15.30 -28.57
CA GLY A 44 -17.20 14.12 -29.45
C GLY A 44 -15.78 13.55 -29.55
N ILE A 45 -14.76 14.31 -29.15
CA ILE A 45 -13.35 13.97 -29.36
C ILE A 45 -12.70 13.39 -28.10
N LEU A 46 -13.09 13.88 -26.92
CA LEU A 46 -12.57 13.40 -25.63
C LEU A 46 -13.01 11.96 -25.32
N THR A 47 -14.27 11.62 -25.65
CA THR A 47 -14.77 10.25 -25.56
C THR A 47 -14.07 9.33 -26.55
N THR A 48 -13.90 9.72 -27.81
CA THR A 48 -13.26 8.85 -28.82
C THR A 48 -11.77 8.61 -28.59
N GLN A 49 -11.01 9.58 -28.04
CA GLN A 49 -9.62 9.34 -27.65
C GLN A 49 -9.49 8.50 -26.36
N LEU A 50 -10.40 8.65 -25.39
CA LEU A 50 -10.46 7.74 -24.24
C LEU A 50 -10.90 6.33 -24.66
N ASP A 51 -11.88 6.21 -25.54
CA ASP A 51 -12.38 4.94 -26.07
C ASP A 51 -11.27 4.23 -26.86
N ALA A 52 -10.52 4.95 -27.70
CA ALA A 52 -9.36 4.39 -28.41
C ALA A 52 -8.16 4.06 -27.50
N ALA A 53 -7.96 4.81 -26.41
CA ALA A 53 -6.94 4.49 -25.39
C ALA A 53 -7.35 3.33 -24.48
N THR A 54 -8.64 3.03 -24.38
CA THR A 54 -9.21 1.94 -23.57
C THR A 54 -9.53 0.68 -24.38
N GLU A 55 -9.52 0.74 -25.72
CA GLU A 55 -9.64 -0.43 -26.60
C GLU A 55 -8.52 -1.45 -26.31
N GLY A 56 -8.88 -2.55 -25.62
CA GLY A 56 -7.97 -3.64 -25.25
C GLY A 56 -7.60 -3.71 -23.77
N LEU A 57 -8.09 -2.80 -22.92
CA LEU A 57 -7.88 -2.82 -21.46
C LEU A 57 -8.93 -3.65 -20.68
N ASP A 58 -9.58 -4.63 -21.32
CA ASP A 58 -10.70 -5.37 -20.73
C ASP A 58 -10.32 -6.27 -19.52
N SER A 59 -9.02 -6.50 -19.27
CA SER A 59 -8.58 -7.44 -18.24
C SER A 59 -7.14 -7.20 -17.75
N THR A 60 -6.97 -7.14 -16.44
CA THR A 60 -5.65 -7.21 -15.76
C THR A 60 -5.02 -8.60 -15.83
N GLY A 61 -5.71 -9.61 -16.37
CA GLY A 61 -5.23 -10.99 -16.46
C GLY A 61 -4.44 -11.28 -17.73
N SER A 62 -3.19 -11.71 -17.58
CA SER A 62 -2.42 -12.45 -18.61
C SER A 62 -2.67 -13.96 -18.50
N ARG A 63 -2.26 -14.74 -19.52
CA ARG A 63 -2.30 -16.22 -19.46
C ARG A 63 -1.61 -16.75 -18.20
N ALA A 64 -0.44 -16.20 -17.85
CA ALA A 64 0.31 -16.59 -16.66
C ALA A 64 -0.48 -16.32 -15.37
N THR A 65 -1.11 -15.14 -15.23
CA THR A 65 -1.89 -14.81 -14.04
C THR A 65 -3.19 -15.61 -13.93
N ARG A 66 -3.78 -16.04 -15.06
CA ARG A 66 -4.93 -16.96 -15.07
C ARG A 66 -4.52 -18.35 -14.60
N VAL A 67 -3.41 -18.88 -15.11
CA VAL A 67 -2.82 -20.14 -14.62
C VAL A 67 -2.54 -20.05 -13.13
N LEU A 68 -1.92 -18.95 -12.67
CA LEU A 68 -1.65 -18.72 -11.25
C LEU A 68 -2.95 -18.70 -10.41
N GLY A 69 -4.01 -18.06 -10.91
CA GLY A 69 -5.32 -18.04 -10.23
C GLY A 69 -5.95 -19.43 -10.15
N VAL A 70 -5.89 -20.22 -11.23
CA VAL A 70 -6.36 -21.61 -11.23
C VAL A 70 -5.56 -22.46 -10.23
N LEU A 71 -4.23 -22.31 -10.21
CA LEU A 71 -3.36 -22.99 -9.24
C LEU A 71 -3.68 -22.55 -7.80
N ALA A 72 -3.99 -21.27 -7.56
CA ALA A 72 -4.39 -20.79 -6.25
C ALA A 72 -5.71 -21.44 -5.79
N ILE A 73 -6.70 -21.59 -6.68
CA ILE A 73 -7.96 -22.27 -6.39
C ILE A 73 -7.72 -23.75 -6.04
N PHE A 74 -6.94 -24.47 -6.87
CA PHE A 74 -6.58 -25.87 -6.58
C PHE A 74 -5.76 -25.99 -5.29
N GLY A 75 -4.87 -25.04 -5.02
CA GLY A 75 -4.11 -24.96 -3.78
C GLY A 75 -5.01 -24.80 -2.56
N LEU A 76 -6.01 -23.91 -2.62
CA LEU A 76 -7.00 -23.74 -1.55
C LEU A 76 -7.86 -24.99 -1.36
N ALA A 77 -8.26 -25.67 -2.44
CA ALA A 77 -8.98 -26.93 -2.36
C ALA A 77 -8.11 -28.03 -1.72
N ALA A 78 -6.83 -28.11 -2.09
CA ALA A 78 -5.87 -29.01 -1.47
C ALA A 78 -5.66 -28.68 0.02
N LEU A 79 -5.55 -27.39 0.38
CA LEU A 79 -5.48 -26.97 1.79
C LEU A 79 -6.72 -27.37 2.57
N ALA A 80 -7.92 -27.23 1.99
CA ALA A 80 -9.15 -27.67 2.64
C ALA A 80 -9.13 -29.20 2.84
N LEU A 81 -8.76 -29.97 1.82
CA LEU A 81 -8.68 -31.43 1.91
C LEU A 81 -7.65 -31.90 2.94
N PHE A 82 -6.40 -31.46 2.81
CA PHE A 82 -5.33 -31.91 3.70
C PHE A 82 -5.45 -31.31 5.10
N GLY A 83 -5.76 -30.01 5.20
CA GLY A 83 -5.85 -29.31 6.48
C GLY A 83 -7.12 -29.60 7.28
N LEU A 84 -8.29 -29.75 6.64
CA LEU A 84 -9.57 -29.93 7.34
C LEU A 84 -10.06 -31.37 7.39
N VAL A 85 -9.70 -32.21 6.41
CA VAL A 85 -10.22 -33.59 6.31
C VAL A 85 -9.17 -34.61 6.70
N LEU A 86 -7.97 -34.55 6.11
CA LEU A 86 -6.98 -35.62 6.25
C LEU A 86 -6.02 -35.44 7.43
N SER A 87 -5.75 -34.20 7.85
CA SER A 87 -4.85 -33.98 8.97
C SER A 87 -5.45 -34.56 10.25
N PRO A 88 -4.69 -35.32 11.06
CA PRO A 88 -5.16 -35.81 12.34
C PRO A 88 -5.25 -34.67 13.37
N PRO A 89 -6.09 -34.81 14.42
CA PRO A 89 -6.07 -33.92 15.57
C PRO A 89 -4.70 -33.96 16.29
N ASP A 90 -4.26 -32.82 16.80
CA ASP A 90 -3.06 -32.74 17.62
C ASP A 90 -3.32 -33.32 19.02
N ALA A 91 -2.28 -33.93 19.63
CA ALA A 91 -2.40 -34.54 20.95
C ALA A 91 -2.77 -33.55 22.07
N SER A 92 -2.36 -32.28 21.94
CA SER A 92 -2.58 -31.23 22.94
C SER A 92 -3.69 -30.25 22.54
N GLN A 93 -3.78 -29.91 21.26
CA GLN A 93 -4.72 -28.90 20.74
C GLN A 93 -5.97 -29.52 20.08
N GLY A 94 -6.00 -30.85 19.88
CA GLY A 94 -7.09 -31.51 19.17
C GLY A 94 -7.31 -30.92 17.78
N GLU A 95 -8.58 -30.68 17.44
CA GLU A 95 -9.00 -30.09 16.15
C GLU A 95 -8.56 -28.63 15.96
N VAL A 96 -8.21 -27.92 17.04
CA VAL A 96 -7.84 -26.50 17.00
C VAL A 96 -6.54 -26.27 16.23
N VAL A 97 -5.66 -27.27 16.13
CA VAL A 97 -4.41 -27.22 15.36
C VAL A 97 -4.62 -26.84 13.90
N ARG A 98 -5.79 -27.16 13.34
CA ARG A 98 -6.10 -26.90 11.93
C ARG A 98 -6.09 -25.41 11.57
N ILE A 99 -6.36 -24.54 12.54
CA ILE A 99 -6.26 -23.07 12.34
C ILE A 99 -4.83 -22.67 11.97
N LEU A 100 -3.81 -23.39 12.47
CA LEU A 100 -2.41 -23.08 12.19
C LEU A 100 -2.06 -23.21 10.70
N TYR A 101 -2.74 -24.09 9.95
CA TYR A 101 -2.51 -24.28 8.52
C TYR A 101 -2.91 -23.06 7.67
N VAL A 102 -3.74 -22.16 8.22
CA VAL A 102 -4.09 -20.89 7.58
C VAL A 102 -3.40 -19.72 8.28
N HIS A 103 -3.43 -19.70 9.62
CA HIS A 103 -2.89 -18.61 10.43
C HIS A 103 -1.38 -18.41 10.23
N VAL A 104 -0.60 -19.50 10.30
CA VAL A 104 0.87 -19.41 10.22
C VAL A 104 1.32 -18.96 8.82
N PRO A 105 0.84 -19.56 7.70
CA PRO A 105 1.12 -19.02 6.38
C PRO A 105 0.67 -17.57 6.20
N SER A 106 -0.53 -17.21 6.67
CA SER A 106 -1.03 -15.84 6.55
C SER A 106 -0.13 -14.84 7.29
N ALA A 107 0.38 -15.20 8.47
CA ALA A 107 1.34 -14.37 9.22
C ALA A 107 2.66 -14.20 8.45
N THR A 108 3.17 -15.26 7.83
CA THR A 108 4.37 -15.19 7.01
C THR A 108 4.17 -14.26 5.80
N PHE A 109 3.06 -14.39 5.07
CA PHE A 109 2.79 -13.53 3.91
C PHE A 109 2.43 -12.09 4.30
N ALA A 110 1.85 -11.85 5.48
CA ALA A 110 1.74 -10.51 6.06
C ALA A 110 3.11 -9.85 6.26
N TYR A 111 4.08 -10.59 6.83
CA TYR A 111 5.44 -10.09 7.01
C TYR A 111 6.17 -9.87 5.68
N ILE A 112 5.98 -10.76 4.69
CA ILE A 112 6.52 -10.56 3.34
C ILE A 112 5.95 -9.28 2.73
N GLY A 113 4.64 -9.05 2.81
CA GLY A 113 4.02 -7.81 2.34
C GLY A 113 4.56 -6.56 3.05
N CYS A 114 4.76 -6.62 4.37
CA CYS A 114 5.39 -5.53 5.14
C CYS A 114 6.84 -5.26 4.69
N PHE A 115 7.60 -6.32 4.42
CA PHE A 115 8.97 -6.24 3.93
C PHE A 115 9.04 -5.62 2.54
N LEU A 116 8.19 -6.06 1.60
CA LEU A 116 8.07 -5.47 0.27
C LEU A 116 7.65 -3.99 0.33
N THR A 117 6.72 -3.65 1.24
CA THR A 117 6.31 -2.25 1.49
C THR A 117 7.49 -1.40 1.97
N THR A 118 8.28 -1.93 2.89
CA THR A 118 9.46 -1.25 3.44
C THR A 118 10.53 -1.06 2.37
N ILE A 119 10.85 -2.09 1.58
CA ILE A 119 11.82 -1.99 0.49
C ILE A 119 11.33 -1.02 -0.58
N GLY A 120 10.08 -1.13 -1.01
CA GLY A 120 9.50 -0.20 -1.99
C GLY A 120 9.58 1.25 -1.50
N SER A 121 9.26 1.48 -0.23
CA SER A 121 9.36 2.81 0.39
C SER A 121 10.80 3.32 0.43
N ALA A 122 11.76 2.49 0.83
CA ALA A 122 13.18 2.85 0.87
C ALA A 122 13.74 3.15 -0.53
N MET A 123 13.43 2.29 -1.50
CA MET A 123 13.88 2.43 -2.88
C MET A 123 13.23 3.64 -3.57
N PHE A 124 11.98 3.94 -3.27
CA PHE A 124 11.32 5.17 -3.70
C PHE A 124 12.02 6.41 -3.14
N LEU A 125 12.29 6.45 -1.83
CA LEU A 125 12.98 7.59 -1.22
C LEU A 125 14.41 7.77 -1.74
N TRP A 126 15.08 6.68 -2.12
CA TRP A 126 16.43 6.74 -2.66
C TRP A 126 16.48 7.10 -4.16
N ARG A 127 15.64 6.47 -4.99
CA ARG A 127 15.70 6.59 -6.45
C ARG A 127 14.64 7.50 -7.06
N GLY A 128 13.61 7.88 -6.31
CA GLY A 128 12.50 8.72 -6.79
C GLY A 128 11.65 8.08 -7.89
N SER A 129 11.68 6.76 -8.05
CA SER A 129 10.97 6.08 -9.14
C SER A 129 9.56 5.65 -8.73
N SER A 130 8.57 6.02 -9.54
CA SER A 130 7.13 5.70 -9.35
C SER A 130 6.88 4.20 -9.23
N TRP A 131 7.66 3.36 -9.91
CA TRP A 131 7.56 1.91 -9.79
C TRP A 131 7.66 1.45 -8.33
N TRP A 132 8.67 1.95 -7.58
CA TRP A 132 8.90 1.52 -6.19
C TRP A 132 7.82 2.03 -5.24
N GLU A 133 7.26 3.19 -5.54
CA GLU A 133 6.05 3.68 -4.88
C GLU A 133 4.87 2.73 -5.11
N LEU A 134 4.63 2.31 -6.35
CA LEU A 134 3.52 1.42 -6.69
C LEU A 134 3.68 0.03 -6.06
N VAL A 135 4.91 -0.49 -5.95
CA VAL A 135 5.13 -1.73 -5.20
C VAL A 135 4.91 -1.56 -3.72
N ALA A 136 5.35 -0.45 -3.14
CA ALA A 136 5.09 -0.19 -1.73
C ALA A 136 3.58 -0.12 -1.47
N TYR A 137 2.86 0.58 -2.34
CA TYR A 137 1.43 0.77 -2.22
C TYR A 137 0.64 -0.54 -2.38
N ALA A 138 0.91 -1.31 -3.43
CA ALA A 138 0.26 -2.60 -3.65
C ALA A 138 0.56 -3.59 -2.52
N SER A 139 1.82 -3.66 -2.08
CA SER A 139 2.24 -4.55 -0.99
C SER A 139 1.59 -4.18 0.34
N ALA A 140 1.41 -2.88 0.62
CA ALA A 140 0.79 -2.40 1.86
C ALA A 140 -0.69 -2.80 1.93
N GLU A 141 -1.43 -2.70 0.82
CA GLU A 141 -2.83 -3.14 0.79
C GLU A 141 -2.97 -4.64 1.04
N ILE A 142 -2.16 -5.46 0.37
CA ILE A 142 -2.21 -6.91 0.57
C ILE A 142 -1.75 -7.28 1.99
N ALA A 143 -0.69 -6.64 2.51
CA ALA A 143 -0.25 -6.84 3.89
C ALA A 143 -1.34 -6.50 4.89
N THR A 144 -2.10 -5.42 4.67
CA THR A 144 -3.23 -5.01 5.55
C THR A 144 -4.25 -6.12 5.69
N VAL A 145 -4.67 -6.70 4.56
CA VAL A 145 -5.65 -7.80 4.54
C VAL A 145 -5.13 -9.01 5.29
N PHE A 146 -3.87 -9.40 5.03
CA PHE A 146 -3.26 -10.56 5.69
C PHE A 146 -3.04 -10.34 7.18
N THR A 147 -2.61 -9.14 7.61
CA THR A 147 -2.48 -8.80 9.03
C THR A 147 -3.85 -8.82 9.74
N ALA A 148 -4.90 -8.34 9.08
CA ALA A 148 -6.27 -8.43 9.62
C ALA A 148 -6.73 -9.90 9.76
N ILE A 149 -6.48 -10.74 8.76
CA ILE A 149 -6.75 -12.19 8.82
C ILE A 149 -5.99 -12.82 9.99
N VAL A 150 -4.72 -12.47 10.19
CA VAL A 150 -3.90 -12.99 11.29
C VAL A 150 -4.47 -12.60 12.66
N LEU A 151 -4.91 -11.35 12.83
CA LEU A 151 -5.56 -10.93 14.08
C LEU A 151 -6.87 -11.69 14.31
N VAL A 152 -7.74 -11.80 13.31
CA VAL A 152 -9.02 -12.50 13.42
C VAL A 152 -8.82 -13.99 13.72
N THR A 153 -8.00 -14.67 12.93
CA THR A 153 -7.71 -16.09 13.14
C THR A 153 -6.98 -16.34 14.46
N GLY A 154 -6.11 -15.42 14.88
CA GLY A 154 -5.45 -15.45 16.19
C GLY A 154 -6.43 -15.31 17.35
N MET A 155 -7.42 -14.42 17.24
CA MET A 155 -8.49 -14.28 18.25
C MET A 155 -9.33 -15.56 18.35
N ILE A 156 -9.73 -16.12 17.19
CA ILE A 156 -10.51 -17.37 17.14
C ILE A 156 -9.71 -18.53 17.75
N TRP A 157 -8.40 -18.60 17.50
CA TRP A 157 -7.50 -19.60 18.08
C TRP A 157 -7.30 -19.40 19.59
N GLY A 158 -7.21 -18.16 20.05
CA GLY A 158 -6.97 -17.84 21.46
C GLY A 158 -8.08 -18.30 22.40
N ARG A 159 -9.34 -18.27 21.95
CA ARG A 159 -10.48 -18.67 22.80
C ARG A 159 -10.42 -20.13 23.28
N PRO A 160 -10.29 -21.14 22.42
CA PRO A 160 -10.18 -22.53 22.87
C PRO A 160 -8.82 -22.85 23.52
N THR A 161 -7.74 -22.13 23.17
CA THR A 161 -6.39 -22.43 23.70
C THR A 161 -6.11 -21.80 25.06
N TRP A 162 -6.57 -20.57 25.31
CA TRP A 162 -6.29 -19.82 26.54
C TRP A 162 -7.54 -19.29 27.25
N GLY A 163 -8.73 -19.57 26.74
CA GLY A 163 -10.00 -19.13 27.34
C GLY A 163 -10.36 -17.67 27.04
N VAL A 164 -9.61 -16.94 26.22
CA VAL A 164 -9.85 -15.51 25.91
C VAL A 164 -9.57 -15.20 24.44
N TYR A 165 -10.39 -14.35 23.83
CA TYR A 165 -10.15 -13.90 22.44
C TYR A 165 -9.01 -12.89 22.35
N TRP A 166 -8.82 -12.07 23.38
CA TRP A 166 -7.88 -10.96 23.36
C TRP A 166 -7.22 -10.74 24.72
N VAL A 167 -5.93 -10.45 24.68
CA VAL A 167 -5.17 -9.89 25.80
C VAL A 167 -4.23 -8.82 25.26
N TRP A 168 -3.96 -7.79 26.05
CA TRP A 168 -3.01 -6.73 25.69
C TRP A 168 -1.57 -7.12 25.99
N ASP A 169 -1.14 -8.27 25.46
CA ASP A 169 0.23 -8.73 25.59
C ASP A 169 1.13 -8.18 24.48
N ALA A 170 2.45 -8.43 24.58
CA ALA A 170 3.41 -7.89 23.64
C ALA A 170 3.16 -8.37 22.19
N ARG A 171 2.62 -9.58 21.97
CA ARG A 171 2.34 -10.10 20.62
C ARG A 171 1.12 -9.44 20.00
N LEU A 172 -0.01 -9.46 20.69
CA LEU A 172 -1.27 -8.91 20.18
C LEU A 172 -1.18 -7.41 19.99
N THR A 173 -0.54 -6.72 20.94
CA THR A 173 -0.37 -5.27 20.89
C THR A 173 0.53 -4.86 19.72
N SER A 174 1.68 -5.52 19.53
CA SER A 174 2.58 -5.20 18.42
C SER A 174 1.96 -5.54 17.05
N THR A 175 1.25 -6.67 16.92
CA THR A 175 0.54 -7.02 15.67
C THR A 175 -0.61 -6.05 15.37
N SER A 176 -1.32 -5.56 16.41
CA SER A 176 -2.33 -4.50 16.23
C SER A 176 -1.69 -3.20 15.77
N MET A 177 -0.54 -2.84 16.35
CA MET A 177 0.23 -1.68 15.92
C MET A 177 0.71 -1.84 14.47
N LEU A 178 1.09 -3.05 14.05
CA LEU A 178 1.41 -3.33 12.65
C LEU A 178 0.22 -3.04 11.72
N LEU A 179 -0.99 -3.51 12.08
CA LEU A 179 -2.20 -3.21 11.31
C LEU A 179 -2.48 -1.71 11.25
N LEU A 180 -2.33 -1.00 12.38
CA LEU A 180 -2.53 0.45 12.43
C LEU A 180 -1.48 1.21 11.59
N LEU A 181 -0.22 0.77 11.57
CA LEU A 181 0.81 1.35 10.71
C LEU A 181 0.48 1.16 9.23
N LEU A 182 -0.02 -0.02 8.85
CA LEU A 182 -0.46 -0.31 7.48
C LEU A 182 -1.68 0.55 7.09
N LEU A 183 -2.69 0.65 7.96
CA LEU A 183 -3.84 1.53 7.73
C LEU A 183 -3.42 3.00 7.68
N GLY A 184 -2.48 3.42 8.53
CA GLY A 184 -1.91 4.76 8.53
C GLY A 184 -1.16 5.08 7.23
N TYR A 185 -0.36 4.13 6.73
CA TYR A 185 0.27 4.22 5.42
C TYR A 185 -0.77 4.47 4.32
N LEU A 186 -1.82 3.65 4.26
CA LEU A 186 -2.89 3.78 3.26
C LEU A 186 -3.71 5.06 3.42
N ALA A 187 -3.98 5.47 4.65
CA ALA A 187 -4.68 6.72 4.93
C ALA A 187 -3.88 7.93 4.44
N VAL A 188 -2.56 7.96 4.68
CA VAL A 188 -1.69 9.01 4.16
C VAL A 188 -1.70 9.03 2.63
N ARG A 189 -1.67 7.85 1.97
CA ARG A 189 -1.78 7.74 0.50
C ARG A 189 -3.09 8.30 -0.08
N ARG A 190 -4.11 8.55 0.74
CA ARG A 190 -5.41 9.12 0.34
C ARG A 190 -5.58 10.59 0.71
N LEU A 191 -4.59 11.24 1.33
CA LEU A 191 -4.69 12.64 1.73
C LEU A 191 -4.78 13.58 0.50
N PRO A 192 -5.60 14.66 0.58
CA PRO A 192 -5.62 15.71 -0.43
C PRO A 192 -4.37 16.58 -0.26
N ALA A 193 -3.29 16.18 -0.90
CA ALA A 193 -2.00 16.86 -0.94
C ALA A 193 -1.29 16.57 -2.27
N ASP A 194 -0.25 17.34 -2.57
CA ASP A 194 0.62 17.08 -3.73
C ASP A 194 1.13 15.64 -3.69
N HIS A 195 1.14 15.01 -4.87
CA HIS A 195 1.48 13.60 -5.01
C HIS A 195 2.82 13.26 -4.35
N ASP A 196 3.87 14.02 -4.65
CA ASP A 196 5.22 13.79 -4.12
C ASP A 196 5.28 13.92 -2.57
N VAL A 197 4.63 14.94 -2.02
CA VAL A 197 4.57 15.15 -0.55
C VAL A 197 3.85 13.97 0.12
N ARG A 198 2.74 13.53 -0.47
CA ARG A 198 1.95 12.42 0.04
C ARG A 198 2.71 11.10 -0.01
N THR A 199 3.35 10.78 -1.14
CA THR A 199 4.12 9.55 -1.30
C THR A 199 5.31 9.51 -0.35
N LYS A 200 6.07 10.61 -0.22
CA LYS A 200 7.20 10.68 0.72
C LYS A 200 6.75 10.45 2.17
N ARG A 201 5.64 11.07 2.60
CA ARG A 201 5.08 10.88 3.95
C ARG A 201 4.64 9.43 4.17
N ALA A 202 3.97 8.81 3.20
CA ALA A 202 3.59 7.40 3.28
C ALA A 202 4.82 6.49 3.35
N ALA A 203 5.84 6.74 2.52
CA ALA A 203 7.07 5.95 2.49
C ALA A 203 7.79 5.95 3.86
N ILE A 204 7.82 7.07 4.56
CA ILE A 204 8.37 7.14 5.93
C ILE A 204 7.63 6.19 6.89
N ILE A 205 6.30 6.13 6.82
CA ILE A 205 5.52 5.17 7.60
C ILE A 205 5.85 3.74 7.18
N GLY A 206 6.00 3.50 5.87
CA GLY A 206 6.37 2.20 5.31
C GLY A 206 7.69 1.67 5.86
N LEU A 207 8.66 2.54 6.17
CA LEU A 207 9.93 2.16 6.80
C LEU A 207 9.79 1.61 8.22
N LEU A 208 8.70 1.94 8.93
CA LEU A 208 8.45 1.49 10.31
C LEU A 208 7.90 0.06 10.38
N LEU A 209 7.45 -0.51 9.26
CA LEU A 209 6.81 -1.82 9.23
C LEU A 209 7.78 -2.94 9.58
N VAL A 210 8.97 -3.02 8.96
CA VAL A 210 9.96 -4.06 9.29
C VAL A 210 10.45 -3.98 10.74
N PRO A 211 10.82 -2.81 11.30
CA PRO A 211 11.10 -2.68 12.73
C PRO A 211 9.97 -3.21 13.61
N ASN A 212 8.72 -2.89 13.28
CA ASN A 212 7.57 -3.42 14.01
C ASN A 212 7.45 -4.95 13.86
N VAL A 213 7.64 -5.51 12.65
CA VAL A 213 7.65 -6.97 12.42
C VAL A 213 8.73 -7.67 13.24
N ILE A 214 9.89 -7.05 13.45
CA ILE A 214 10.94 -7.59 14.34
C ILE A 214 10.45 -7.63 15.78
N ILE A 215 9.85 -6.53 16.27
CA ILE A 215 9.25 -6.47 17.61
C ILE A 215 8.17 -7.53 17.76
N VAL A 216 7.29 -7.65 16.76
CA VAL A 216 6.28 -8.70 16.67
C VAL A 216 7.02 -10.01 16.80
N ARG A 217 7.79 -10.49 15.82
CA ARG A 217 8.48 -11.79 15.86
C ARG A 217 9.15 -12.10 17.20
N GLN A 218 9.89 -11.15 17.75
CA GLN A 218 10.69 -11.34 18.95
C GLN A 218 9.92 -11.21 20.26
N SER A 219 8.65 -10.80 20.22
CA SER A 219 7.86 -10.55 21.43
C SER A 219 7.69 -11.78 22.35
N VAL A 220 7.70 -12.99 21.78
CA VAL A 220 7.62 -14.27 22.52
C VAL A 220 8.95 -14.67 23.20
N GLN A 221 10.04 -14.00 22.83
CA GLN A 221 11.35 -14.19 23.44
C GLN A 221 11.66 -13.08 24.45
N TRP A 222 11.24 -11.85 24.15
CA TRP A 222 11.51 -10.68 24.98
C TRP A 222 10.57 -10.50 26.17
N TRP A 223 9.30 -10.91 26.05
CA TRP A 223 8.32 -10.74 27.13
C TRP A 223 7.62 -12.04 27.51
N ARG A 224 7.09 -12.06 28.74
CA ARG A 224 6.16 -13.09 29.18
C ARG A 224 4.80 -12.87 28.49
N THR A 225 4.36 -13.84 27.71
CA THR A 225 3.15 -13.79 26.90
C THR A 225 2.44 -15.15 26.95
N LEU A 226 1.13 -15.16 26.68
CA LEU A 226 0.38 -16.41 26.46
C LEU A 226 0.83 -17.13 25.19
N HIS A 227 1.46 -16.40 24.26
CA HIS A 227 1.87 -16.92 22.96
C HIS A 227 3.04 -17.87 23.09
N GLN A 228 2.88 -19.03 22.47
CA GLN A 228 3.90 -20.06 22.44
C GLN A 228 5.09 -19.64 21.56
N LYS A 229 6.28 -20.12 21.90
CA LYS A 229 7.48 -19.95 21.05
C LYS A 229 7.29 -20.71 19.72
N PRO A 230 7.97 -20.30 18.64
CA PRO A 230 7.75 -20.87 17.31
C PRO A 230 7.95 -22.39 17.27
N THR A 231 6.90 -23.09 16.86
CA THR A 231 6.82 -24.55 16.87
C THR A 231 7.78 -25.23 15.88
N LEU A 232 7.99 -24.63 14.71
CA LEU A 232 8.85 -25.18 13.64
C LEU A 232 10.36 -25.07 13.93
N LEU A 233 10.76 -24.25 14.90
CA LEU A 233 12.17 -23.97 15.23
C LEU A 233 12.50 -24.29 16.70
N ALA A 234 11.50 -24.65 17.51
CA ALA A 234 11.71 -25.00 18.90
C ALA A 234 12.19 -26.45 19.01
N ASN A 235 13.50 -26.63 19.13
CA ASN A 235 14.11 -27.86 19.62
C ASN A 235 13.57 -28.16 21.03
N GLY A 236 12.48 -28.91 21.12
CA GLY A 236 12.17 -29.76 22.27
C GLY A 236 11.00 -29.40 23.21
N VAL A 237 10.25 -28.29 23.03
CA VAL A 237 9.19 -27.91 24.01
C VAL A 237 7.87 -27.41 23.38
N GLY A 238 7.74 -27.41 22.05
CA GLY A 238 6.49 -27.05 21.35
C GLY A 238 5.80 -28.28 20.74
N ALA A 239 4.50 -28.18 20.45
CA ALA A 239 3.72 -29.21 19.77
C ALA A 239 4.44 -29.67 18.49
N LYS A 240 5.07 -30.85 18.47
CA LYS A 240 5.82 -31.29 17.29
C LYS A 240 4.86 -31.52 16.12
N ILE A 241 4.82 -30.58 15.19
CA ILE A 241 4.06 -30.71 13.95
C ILE A 241 4.87 -31.65 13.05
N GLU A 242 4.47 -32.92 12.99
CA GLU A 242 5.10 -33.98 12.20
C GLU A 242 4.10 -34.65 11.26
N GLY A 243 4.60 -35.42 10.30
CA GLY A 243 3.79 -36.23 9.38
C GLY A 243 2.77 -35.40 8.59
N LEU A 244 1.50 -35.86 8.59
CA LEU A 244 0.41 -35.22 7.86
C LEU A 244 0.10 -33.79 8.33
N MET A 245 0.35 -33.45 9.60
CA MET A 245 0.16 -32.08 10.08
C MET A 245 1.19 -31.13 9.46
N LEU A 246 2.45 -31.57 9.36
CA LEU A 246 3.51 -30.79 8.74
C LEU A 246 3.28 -30.64 7.24
N PHE A 247 2.89 -31.73 6.58
CA PHE A 247 2.51 -31.70 5.17
C PHE A 247 1.35 -30.72 4.91
N SER A 248 0.29 -30.77 5.74
CA SER A 248 -0.85 -29.86 5.63
C SER A 248 -0.45 -28.40 5.83
N LEU A 249 0.47 -28.12 6.75
CA LEU A 249 1.03 -26.79 6.96
C LEU A 249 1.79 -26.30 5.72
N PHE A 250 2.62 -27.14 5.08
CA PHE A 250 3.30 -26.81 3.83
C PHE A 250 2.34 -26.57 2.67
N VAL A 251 1.29 -27.40 2.53
CA VAL A 251 0.21 -27.15 1.58
C VAL A 251 -0.42 -25.78 1.85
N GLY A 252 -0.60 -25.40 3.11
CA GLY A 252 -1.03 -24.06 3.53
C GLY A 252 -0.11 -22.95 3.05
N PHE A 253 1.22 -23.10 3.22
CA PHE A 253 2.20 -22.14 2.69
C PHE A 253 2.11 -21.98 1.18
N ILE A 254 1.98 -23.07 0.43
CA ILE A 254 1.86 -23.02 -1.03
C ILE A 254 0.54 -22.35 -1.43
N ALA A 255 -0.59 -22.80 -0.90
CA ALA A 255 -1.91 -22.29 -1.25
C ALA A 255 -2.04 -20.80 -0.95
N ILE A 256 -1.71 -20.39 0.28
CA ILE A 256 -1.79 -18.99 0.70
C ILE A 256 -0.75 -18.13 -0.02
N GLY A 257 0.42 -18.69 -0.34
CA GLY A 257 1.44 -18.00 -1.15
C GLY A 257 1.02 -17.75 -2.58
N LEU A 258 0.35 -18.70 -3.22
CA LEU A 258 -0.24 -18.52 -4.55
C LEU A 258 -1.31 -17.43 -4.54
N VAL A 259 -2.18 -17.42 -3.52
CA VAL A 259 -3.18 -16.36 -3.34
C VAL A 259 -2.51 -14.99 -3.14
N PHE A 260 -1.52 -14.90 -2.25
CA PHE A 260 -0.77 -13.67 -2.01
C PHE A 260 -0.13 -13.13 -3.29
N ALA A 261 0.60 -14.00 -4.03
CA ALA A 261 1.25 -13.62 -5.27
C ALA A 261 0.25 -13.17 -6.34
N TRP A 262 -0.86 -13.89 -6.48
CA TRP A 262 -1.92 -13.56 -7.42
C TRP A 262 -2.54 -12.19 -7.11
N LEU A 263 -2.90 -11.94 -5.85
CA LEU A 263 -3.45 -10.66 -5.40
C LEU A 263 -2.45 -9.51 -5.60
N LEU A 264 -1.19 -9.72 -5.23
CA LEU A 264 -0.15 -8.68 -5.35
C LEU A 264 0.10 -8.27 -6.80
N ILE A 265 0.19 -9.25 -7.73
CA ILE A 265 0.37 -8.97 -9.15
C ILE A 265 -0.80 -8.15 -9.70
N HIS A 266 -2.04 -8.56 -9.39
CA HIS A 266 -3.23 -7.85 -9.85
C HIS A 266 -3.31 -6.45 -9.27
N ARG A 267 -3.01 -6.30 -7.98
CA ARG A 267 -3.07 -5.00 -7.33
C ARG A 267 -2.01 -4.04 -7.86
N PHE A 268 -0.78 -4.52 -8.05
CA PHE A 268 0.28 -3.73 -8.67
C PHE A 268 -0.10 -3.31 -10.09
N ARG A 269 -0.62 -4.25 -10.90
CA ARG A 269 -1.05 -3.94 -12.27
C ARG A 269 -2.18 -2.91 -12.31
N LEU A 270 -3.14 -3.01 -11.39
CA LEU A 270 -4.20 -2.02 -11.24
C LEU A 270 -3.60 -0.64 -10.91
N ALA A 271 -2.72 -0.57 -9.90
CA ALA A 271 -2.09 0.68 -9.50
C ALA A 271 -1.25 1.32 -10.65
N TRP A 272 -0.56 0.49 -11.42
CA TRP A 272 0.22 0.91 -12.59
C TRP A 272 -0.66 1.42 -13.75
N LEU A 273 -1.85 0.84 -13.93
CA LEU A 273 -2.81 1.33 -14.93
C LEU A 273 -3.49 2.63 -14.47
N GLU A 274 -3.82 2.74 -13.19
CA GLU A 274 -4.34 3.97 -12.57
C GLU A 274 -3.35 5.13 -12.78
N ASP A 275 -2.05 4.91 -12.52
CA ASP A 275 -0.98 5.90 -12.67
C ASP A 275 -0.83 6.38 -14.14
N GLN A 276 -0.85 5.45 -15.10
CA GLN A 276 -0.78 5.81 -16.53
C GLN A 276 -2.00 6.58 -17.04
N LEU A 277 -3.19 6.28 -16.52
CA LEU A 277 -4.41 7.01 -16.90
C LEU A 277 -4.37 8.45 -16.38
N ASP A 278 -3.84 8.65 -15.18
CA ASP A 278 -3.67 9.99 -14.59
C ASP A 278 -2.67 10.82 -15.41
N ASP A 279 -1.55 10.22 -15.83
CA ASP A 279 -0.53 10.88 -16.68
C ASP A 279 -1.11 11.26 -18.06
N ALA A 280 -1.81 10.34 -18.74
CA ALA A 280 -2.41 10.60 -20.04
C ALA A 280 -3.51 11.69 -19.98
N GLY A 281 -4.32 11.69 -18.92
CA GLY A 281 -5.34 12.71 -18.69
C GLY A 281 -4.72 14.10 -18.46
N LEU A 282 -3.59 14.17 -17.77
CA LEU A 282 -2.85 15.41 -17.56
C LEU A 282 -2.28 15.97 -18.87
N ASP A 283 -1.67 15.12 -19.71
CA ASP A 283 -1.13 15.52 -21.01
C ASP A 283 -2.22 16.06 -21.94
N ALA A 284 -3.40 15.42 -21.97
CA ALA A 284 -4.55 15.88 -22.74
C ALA A 284 -5.03 17.27 -22.27
N ALA A 285 -5.14 17.47 -20.95
CA ALA A 285 -5.54 18.76 -20.37
C ALA A 285 -4.53 19.88 -20.67
N ILE A 286 -3.23 19.58 -20.67
CA ILE A 286 -2.18 20.54 -21.05
C ILE A 286 -2.28 20.90 -22.53
N ALA A 287 -2.53 19.93 -23.40
CA ALA A 287 -2.69 20.15 -24.84
C ALA A 287 -3.89 21.05 -25.15
N GLU A 288 -5.04 20.81 -24.50
CA GLU A 288 -6.25 21.65 -24.64
C GLU A 288 -5.98 23.10 -24.22
N ARG A 289 -5.32 23.30 -23.07
CA ARG A 289 -4.95 24.65 -22.60
C ARG A 289 -4.00 25.40 -23.52
N ARG A 290 -3.08 24.70 -24.18
CA ARG A 290 -2.19 25.32 -25.19
C ARG A 290 -2.99 25.72 -26.43
N ALA A 291 -3.91 24.87 -26.88
CA ALA A 291 -4.76 25.18 -28.02
C ALA A 291 -5.72 26.37 -27.74
N GLU A 292 -6.21 26.53 -26.51
CA GLU A 292 -6.99 27.72 -26.10
C GLU A 292 -6.16 29.01 -26.17
N GLY A 293 -4.86 28.94 -25.82
CA GLY A 293 -3.96 30.10 -25.81
C GLY A 293 -3.45 30.53 -27.18
N ASP A 294 -3.36 29.61 -28.14
CA ASP A 294 -2.92 29.91 -29.52
C ASP A 294 -4.03 30.56 -30.38
N VAL A 295 -5.28 30.55 -29.90
CA VAL A 295 -6.46 31.10 -30.61
C VAL A 295 -6.81 32.53 -30.16
N SER A 296 -6.14 33.06 -29.13
CA SER A 296 -6.32 34.43 -28.60
C SER A 296 -5.22 35.39 -29.02
#